data_AF-W2SQ49-F1
#
_entry.id   AF-W2SQ49-F1
#
_cell.length_a   1.000
_cell.length_b   1.000
_cell.length_c   1.000
_cell.angle_alpha   90.00
_cell.angle_beta   90.00
_cell.angle_gamma   90.00
#
_symmetry.space_group_name_H-M   'P 1'
#
loop_
_entity.id
_entity.type
_entity.pdbx_description
1 polymer ?
#
loop_
_entity_poly.entity_id
_entity_poly.type
_entity_poly.pdbx_seq_one_letter_code
_entity_poly.pdbx_strand_id
1 'polypeptide(L)'
;SSVDFLGCSAGYTCGAYGCYRSRARVHGAGTVRGTPVLLGANRFSQFRRMEVPLSKDPNSLFMECCEQRGLPDACLRHCTYNTYTKEALTRMYFKHDACPVEASAEIQFCAAQGRDHRPCCQRNGVSTTLAGLKCLTFCDQRPGNVTMLDMSYLPCYDRFENMKACFWHDSTHRLK
;
A
#
# COMPACT_ATOMS: atom_id res chain seq x y z
N SER A 1 -15.39 -7.81 35.23
CA SER A 1 -15.20 -8.44 33.91
C SER A 1 -13.81 -8.14 33.43
N SER A 2 -12.96 -9.16 33.42
CA SER A 2 -11.55 -9.08 33.08
C SER A 2 -11.39 -8.74 31.60
N VAL A 3 -10.65 -7.66 31.30
CA VAL A 3 -10.20 -7.37 29.94
C VAL A 3 -9.03 -8.29 29.64
N ASP A 4 -9.31 -9.39 28.94
CA ASP A 4 -8.25 -10.21 28.33
C ASP A 4 -7.52 -9.36 27.30
N PHE A 5 -6.26 -9.04 27.57
CA PHE A 5 -5.33 -8.56 26.53
C PHE A 5 -5.06 -9.72 25.57
N LEU A 6 -5.96 -9.94 24.61
CA LEU A 6 -5.72 -10.81 23.47
C LEU A 6 -4.59 -10.20 22.63
N GLY A 7 -3.37 -10.64 22.89
CA GLY A 7 -2.24 -10.40 22.00
C GLY A 7 -2.50 -10.99 20.61
N CYS A 8 -1.79 -10.48 19.60
CA CYS A 8 -1.85 -11.06 18.27
C CYS A 8 -1.33 -12.50 18.27
N SER A 9 -1.90 -13.34 17.42
CA SER A 9 -1.46 -14.74 17.24
C SER A 9 -0.03 -14.81 16.71
N ALA A 10 0.60 -15.99 16.86
CA ALA A 10 1.96 -16.21 16.38
C ALA A 10 2.10 -15.85 14.89
N GLY A 11 3.10 -15.02 14.57
CA GLY A 11 3.31 -14.49 13.22
C GLY A 11 2.54 -13.22 12.88
N TYR A 12 1.84 -12.62 13.85
CA TYR A 12 1.19 -11.32 13.74
C TYR A 12 1.72 -10.35 14.81
N THR A 13 1.72 -9.06 14.50
CA THR A 13 2.15 -7.96 15.37
C THR A 13 1.07 -6.89 15.47
N CYS A 14 1.01 -6.18 16.60
CA CYS A 14 0.07 -5.08 16.81
C CYS A 14 0.45 -3.87 15.94
N GLY A 15 -0.53 -3.28 15.25
CA GLY A 15 -0.41 -2.03 14.51
C GLY A 15 -1.59 -1.09 14.76
N ALA A 16 -1.62 0.04 14.05
CA ALA A 16 -2.64 1.08 14.23
C ALA A 16 -4.09 0.61 13.98
N TYR A 17 -4.26 -0.45 13.17
CA TYR A 17 -5.55 -1.00 12.76
C TYR A 17 -5.80 -2.42 13.29
N GLY A 18 -5.06 -2.84 14.32
CA GLY A 18 -5.11 -4.19 14.88
C GLY A 18 -3.91 -5.06 14.47
N CYS A 19 -4.11 -6.37 14.42
CA CYS A 19 -3.05 -7.32 14.11
C CYS A 19 -2.77 -7.41 12.62
N TYR A 20 -1.50 -7.33 12.23
CA TYR A 20 -1.04 -7.56 10.86
C TYR A 20 0.06 -8.61 10.83
N ARG A 21 0.18 -9.32 9.70
CA ARG A 21 1.13 -10.42 9.57
C ARG A 21 2.56 -9.91 9.56
N SER A 22 3.39 -10.42 10.47
CA SER A 22 4.80 -10.11 10.56
C SER A 22 5.56 -10.81 9.43
N ARG A 23 5.89 -10.06 8.37
CA ARG A 23 6.82 -10.55 7.35
C ARG A 23 8.24 -10.18 7.76
N ALA A 24 8.99 -11.18 8.23
CA ALA A 24 10.43 -11.04 8.38
C ALA A 24 11.04 -10.83 6.98
N ARG A 25 11.42 -9.60 6.66
CA ARG A 25 12.34 -9.36 5.55
C ARG A 25 13.71 -9.77 6.03
N VAL A 26 14.18 -10.94 5.57
CA VAL A 26 15.61 -11.25 5.61
C VAL A 26 16.33 -10.29 4.65
N HIS A 27 16.61 -9.08 5.11
CA HIS A 27 17.75 -8.36 4.60
C HIS A 27 18.96 -9.19 5.05
N GLY A 28 19.56 -9.92 4.11
CA GLY A 28 20.80 -10.64 4.37
C GLY A 28 21.90 -9.64 4.70
N ALA A 29 21.98 -9.20 5.95
CA ALA A 29 23.15 -8.53 6.48
C ALA A 29 24.24 -9.60 6.55
N GLY A 30 25.08 -9.67 5.53
CA GLY A 30 26.24 -10.55 5.51
C GLY A 30 27.25 -10.13 6.57
N THR A 31 27.02 -10.48 7.84
CA THR A 31 28.07 -10.48 8.85
C THR A 31 28.91 -11.73 8.66
N VAL A 32 29.97 -11.62 7.86
CA VAL A 32 31.05 -12.59 7.82
C VAL A 32 31.75 -12.54 9.18
N ARG A 33 31.34 -13.41 10.11
CA ARG A 33 32.19 -13.79 11.24
C ARG A 33 33.14 -14.86 10.74
N GLY A 34 34.43 -14.53 10.72
CA GLY A 34 35.49 -15.37 10.20
C GLY A 34 35.50 -16.78 10.81
N THR A 35 35.65 -17.77 9.94
CA THR A 35 36.01 -19.14 10.29
C THR A 35 37.50 -19.38 10.02
N PRO A 36 38.19 -20.19 10.85
CA PRO A 36 39.51 -20.67 10.48
C PRO A 36 39.39 -21.73 9.38
N VAL A 37 40.41 -21.74 8.53
CA VAL A 37 40.60 -22.57 7.34
C VAL A 37 40.71 -24.05 7.69
N LEU A 38 39.95 -24.93 7.03
CA LEU A 38 40.38 -26.30 6.70
C LEU A 38 39.84 -26.73 5.32
N LEU A 39 40.72 -27.38 4.56
CA LEU A 39 40.67 -27.68 3.13
C LEU A 39 39.57 -28.69 2.72
N GLY A 40 39.00 -28.52 1.51
CA GLY A 40 38.21 -29.57 0.85
C GLY A 40 37.54 -29.16 -0.48
N ALA A 41 38.26 -29.39 -1.58
CA ALA A 41 37.83 -29.58 -2.98
C ALA A 41 36.45 -29.06 -3.49
N ASN A 42 36.51 -28.07 -4.38
CA ASN A 42 35.65 -27.85 -5.56
C ASN A 42 34.22 -28.44 -5.56
N ARG A 43 33.27 -27.67 -5.02
CA ARG A 43 31.93 -27.50 -5.59
C ARG A 43 31.59 -26.01 -5.70
N PHE A 44 32.33 -25.34 -6.59
CA PHE A 44 31.97 -24.02 -7.09
C PHE A 44 30.76 -24.15 -8.02
N SER A 45 29.57 -24.02 -7.46
CA SER A 45 28.39 -23.59 -8.20
C SER A 45 27.61 -22.60 -7.36
N GLN A 46 28.13 -21.37 -7.33
CA GLN A 46 27.41 -20.21 -7.82
C GLN A 46 25.89 -20.20 -7.57
N PHE A 47 25.44 -20.37 -6.32
CA PHE A 47 24.15 -19.83 -5.89
C PHE A 47 24.28 -18.33 -5.66
N ARG A 48 24.73 -17.61 -6.71
CA ARG A 48 24.29 -16.23 -6.88
C ARG A 48 22.81 -16.39 -7.19
N ARG A 49 21.98 -16.34 -6.15
CA ARG A 49 20.54 -16.25 -6.32
C ARG A 49 20.35 -15.00 -7.16
N MET A 50 20.12 -15.20 -8.44
CA MET A 50 19.70 -14.18 -9.36
C MET A 50 18.54 -13.51 -8.64
N GLU A 51 18.69 -12.26 -8.19
CA GLU A 51 17.54 -11.40 -8.01
C GLU A 51 16.96 -11.32 -9.42
N VAL A 52 16.06 -12.25 -9.74
CA VAL A 52 15.19 -12.08 -10.89
C VAL A 52 14.54 -10.74 -10.61
N PRO A 53 14.76 -9.70 -11.43
CA PRO A 53 13.91 -8.54 -11.37
C PRO A 53 12.57 -9.08 -11.83
N LEU A 54 11.78 -9.57 -10.89
CA LEU A 54 10.38 -9.85 -11.13
C LEU A 54 9.88 -8.52 -11.66
N SER A 55 9.52 -8.46 -12.94
CA SER A 55 8.87 -7.29 -13.52
C SER A 55 7.69 -7.00 -12.60
N LYS A 56 7.86 -6.07 -11.67
CA LYS A 56 6.88 -5.86 -10.61
C LYS A 56 5.69 -5.23 -11.32
N ASP A 57 4.60 -5.95 -11.48
CA ASP A 57 3.39 -5.34 -12.01
C ASP A 57 2.88 -4.28 -11.01
N PRO A 58 2.08 -3.29 -11.42
CA PRO A 58 1.66 -2.24 -10.50
C PRO A 58 0.87 -2.74 -9.28
N ASN A 59 0.14 -3.86 -9.38
CA ASN A 59 -0.53 -4.43 -8.21
C ASN A 59 0.48 -5.02 -7.23
N SER A 60 1.57 -5.64 -7.70
CA SER A 60 2.63 -6.11 -6.80
C SER A 60 3.30 -4.96 -6.03
N LEU A 61 3.54 -3.80 -6.67
CA LEU A 61 4.06 -2.62 -5.98
C LEU A 61 3.08 -2.07 -4.95
N PHE A 62 1.80 -1.99 -5.30
CA PHE A 62 0.74 -1.52 -4.42
C PHE A 62 0.60 -2.44 -3.20
N MET A 63 0.47 -3.75 -3.44
CA MET A 63 0.39 -4.77 -2.39
C MET A 63 1.61 -4.73 -1.47
N GLU A 64 2.81 -4.66 -2.03
CA GLU A 64 4.04 -4.59 -1.24
C GLU A 64 4.05 -3.37 -0.32
N CYS A 65 3.61 -2.20 -0.80
CA CYS A 65 3.50 -1.01 0.03
C CYS A 65 2.51 -1.20 1.19
N CYS A 66 1.34 -1.80 0.95
CA CYS A 66 0.36 -2.06 1.99
C CYS A 66 0.90 -2.98 3.09
N GLU A 67 1.62 -4.04 2.70
CA GLU A 67 2.27 -4.95 3.64
C GLU A 67 3.37 -4.26 4.45
N GLN A 68 4.17 -3.40 3.80
CA GLN A 68 5.21 -2.62 4.46
C GLN A 68 4.64 -1.67 5.53
N ARG A 69 3.43 -1.17 5.30
CA ARG A 69 2.73 -0.28 6.24
C ARG A 69 1.97 -1.03 7.33
N GLY A 70 2.06 -2.37 7.35
CA GLY A 70 1.44 -3.19 8.38
C GLY A 70 -0.09 -3.13 8.35
N LEU A 71 -0.67 -3.03 7.16
CA LEU A 71 -2.12 -3.12 7.03
C LEU A 71 -2.60 -4.56 7.34
N PRO A 72 -3.73 -4.74 8.05
CA PRO A 72 -4.26 -6.05 8.37
C PRO A 72 -4.78 -6.75 7.11
N ASP A 73 -4.89 -8.09 7.15
CA ASP A 73 -5.30 -8.91 5.99
C ASP A 73 -6.66 -8.46 5.41
N ALA A 74 -7.57 -8.01 6.27
CA ALA A 74 -8.87 -7.46 5.87
C ALA A 74 -8.76 -6.25 4.93
N CYS A 75 -7.67 -5.48 5.03
CA CYS A 75 -7.35 -4.34 4.18
C CYS A 75 -6.50 -4.71 2.97
N LEU A 76 -5.64 -5.74 3.07
CA LEU A 76 -4.79 -6.17 1.95
C LEU A 76 -5.59 -6.58 0.72
N ARG A 77 -6.83 -7.07 0.88
CA ARG A 77 -7.72 -7.35 -0.25
C ARG A 77 -8.08 -6.13 -1.09
N HIS A 78 -7.91 -4.91 -0.55
CA HIS A 78 -8.12 -3.64 -1.25
C HIS A 78 -6.82 -3.08 -1.84
N CYS A 79 -5.69 -3.77 -1.72
CA CYS A 79 -4.38 -3.31 -2.19
C CYS A 79 -4.05 -3.75 -3.62
N THR A 80 -5.06 -3.70 -4.48
CA THR A 80 -4.91 -3.85 -5.94
C THR A 80 -5.77 -2.81 -6.63
N TYR A 81 -5.39 -2.42 -7.83
CA TYR A 81 -6.15 -1.44 -8.61
C TYR A 81 -7.54 -1.94 -9.04
N ASN A 82 -7.76 -3.26 -9.05
CA ASN A 82 -9.05 -3.86 -9.40
C ASN A 82 -10.00 -3.94 -8.20
N THR A 83 -9.47 -4.07 -6.99
CA THR A 83 -10.27 -4.22 -5.76
C THR A 83 -10.42 -2.93 -4.97
N TYR A 84 -9.51 -1.98 -5.16
CA TYR A 84 -9.63 -0.64 -4.62
C TYR A 84 -10.65 0.15 -5.47
N THR A 85 -11.92 0.12 -5.11
CA THR A 85 -13.01 0.79 -5.85
C THR A 85 -13.80 1.75 -4.96
N LYS A 86 -14.63 2.58 -5.59
CA LYS A 86 -15.60 3.44 -4.87
C LYS A 86 -16.49 2.61 -3.95
N GLU A 87 -16.95 1.45 -4.40
CA GLU A 87 -17.84 0.56 -3.65
C GLU A 87 -17.13 -0.03 -2.44
N ALA A 88 -15.85 -0.43 -2.59
CA ALA A 88 -15.04 -0.90 -1.47
C ALA A 88 -14.90 0.18 -0.39
N LEU A 89 -14.54 1.40 -0.77
CA LEU A 89 -14.46 2.54 0.15
C LEU A 89 -15.79 2.89 0.80
N THR A 90 -16.88 2.83 0.04
CA THR A 90 -18.23 3.08 0.55
C THR A 90 -18.60 2.05 1.62
N ARG A 91 -18.28 0.77 1.40
CA ARG A 91 -18.49 -0.28 2.40
C ARG A 91 -17.62 -0.08 3.64
N MET A 92 -16.38 0.37 3.49
CA MET A 92 -15.49 0.72 4.62
C MET A 92 -16.10 1.86 5.45
N TYR A 93 -16.58 2.92 4.79
CA TYR A 93 -17.21 4.06 5.44
C TYR A 93 -18.45 3.66 6.27
N PHE A 94 -19.33 2.85 5.69
CA PHE A 94 -20.53 2.34 6.40
C PHE A 94 -20.24 1.17 7.35
N LYS A 95 -18.96 0.82 7.58
CA LYS A 95 -18.55 -0.30 8.44
C LYS A 95 -19.14 -1.65 8.04
N HIS A 96 -19.47 -1.81 6.75
CA HIS A 96 -19.85 -3.09 6.14
C HIS A 96 -18.64 -3.85 5.59
N ASP A 97 -17.45 -3.29 5.76
CA ASP A 97 -16.17 -3.86 5.40
C ASP A 97 -15.35 -4.10 6.67
N ALA A 98 -14.67 -5.24 6.75
CA ALA A 98 -13.79 -5.53 7.89
C ALA A 98 -12.53 -4.64 7.92
N CYS A 99 -12.17 -4.02 6.79
CA CYS A 99 -11.13 -3.00 6.77
C CYS A 99 -11.70 -1.66 7.26
N PRO A 100 -11.15 -1.04 8.31
CA PRO A 100 -11.60 0.25 8.79
C PRO A 100 -11.36 1.35 7.75
N VAL A 101 -12.25 2.36 7.69
CA VAL A 101 -12.12 3.47 6.74
C VAL A 101 -10.84 4.28 6.96
N GLU A 102 -10.34 4.32 8.20
CA GLU A 102 -9.10 5.01 8.58
C GLU A 102 -7.86 4.42 7.88
N ALA A 103 -7.91 3.15 7.47
CA ALA A 103 -6.84 2.52 6.68
C ALA A 103 -6.84 3.00 5.21
N SER A 104 -7.91 3.62 4.72
CA SER A 104 -7.99 4.07 3.33
C SER A 104 -6.93 5.11 2.99
N ALA A 105 -6.47 5.91 3.97
CA ALA A 105 -5.40 6.88 3.75
C ALA A 105 -4.08 6.19 3.36
N GLU A 106 -3.72 5.10 4.06
CA GLU A 106 -2.52 4.32 3.74
C GLU A 106 -2.68 3.53 2.44
N ILE A 107 -3.88 3.00 2.16
CA ILE A 107 -4.18 2.32 0.90
C ILE A 107 -4.08 3.30 -0.27
N GLN A 108 -4.65 4.51 -0.14
CA GLN A 108 -4.55 5.57 -1.15
C GLN A 108 -3.09 6.00 -1.36
N PHE A 109 -2.34 6.20 -0.28
CA PHE A 109 -0.90 6.52 -0.34
C PHE A 109 -0.14 5.46 -1.14
N CYS A 110 -0.41 4.19 -0.86
CA CYS A 110 0.25 3.07 -1.53
C CYS A 110 -0.16 2.94 -3.01
N ALA A 111 -1.43 3.17 -3.35
CA ALA A 111 -1.86 3.21 -4.75
C ALA A 111 -1.12 4.31 -5.51
N ALA A 112 -1.06 5.52 -4.95
CA ALA A 112 -0.34 6.65 -5.54
C ALA A 112 1.18 6.58 -5.38
N GLN A 113 1.72 5.56 -4.70
CA GLN A 113 3.16 5.42 -4.41
C GLN A 113 3.78 6.68 -3.77
N GLY A 114 3.01 7.43 -2.97
CA GLY A 114 3.48 8.62 -2.27
C GLY A 114 3.81 9.84 -3.15
N ARG A 115 3.19 9.95 -4.34
CA ARG A 115 3.50 10.99 -5.33
C ARG A 115 2.35 11.99 -5.54
N ASP A 116 2.66 13.02 -6.33
CA ASP A 116 1.71 14.05 -6.75
C ASP A 116 1.18 13.77 -8.15
N HIS A 117 -0.10 13.42 -8.25
CA HIS A 117 -0.82 13.17 -9.50
C HIS A 117 -1.78 14.29 -9.88
N ARG A 118 -1.76 15.43 -9.17
CA ARG A 118 -2.68 16.56 -9.44
C ARG A 118 -2.74 16.95 -10.92
N PRO A 119 -1.62 17.02 -11.69
CA PRO A 119 -1.69 17.33 -13.12
C PRO A 119 -2.50 16.30 -13.93
N CYS A 120 -2.37 15.01 -13.62
CA CYS A 120 -3.16 13.97 -14.28
C CYS A 120 -4.63 14.04 -13.84
N CYS A 121 -4.88 14.14 -12.55
CA CYS A 121 -6.22 14.21 -11.99
C CYS A 121 -7.02 15.39 -12.54
N GLN A 122 -6.40 16.57 -12.63
CA GLN A 122 -7.04 17.76 -13.18
C GLN A 122 -7.43 17.55 -14.65
N ARG A 123 -6.54 17.00 -15.49
CA ARG A 123 -6.85 16.68 -16.89
C ARG A 123 -7.92 15.58 -17.03
N ASN A 124 -8.00 14.66 -16.08
CA ASN A 124 -8.98 13.56 -16.06
C ASN A 124 -10.27 13.92 -15.32
N GLY A 125 -10.53 15.21 -15.09
CA GLY A 125 -11.82 15.70 -14.59
C GLY A 125 -12.08 15.43 -13.11
N VAL A 126 -11.07 15.12 -12.30
CA VAL A 126 -11.25 14.90 -10.85
C VAL A 126 -11.77 16.15 -10.15
N SER A 127 -11.44 17.35 -10.66
CA SER A 127 -11.93 18.62 -10.13
C SER A 127 -13.30 19.05 -10.66
N THR A 128 -14.00 18.20 -11.42
CA THR A 128 -15.31 18.51 -12.03
C THR A 128 -16.50 18.10 -11.17
N THR A 129 -16.25 17.59 -9.96
CA THR A 129 -17.30 17.22 -8.99
C THR A 129 -17.84 18.48 -8.31
N LEU A 130 -18.90 18.32 -7.51
CA LEU A 130 -19.44 19.41 -6.68
C LEU A 130 -18.42 19.96 -5.67
N ALA A 131 -17.41 19.18 -5.28
CA ALA A 131 -16.34 19.61 -4.37
C ALA A 131 -15.19 20.34 -5.09
N GLY A 132 -15.20 20.37 -6.42
CA GLY A 132 -14.27 21.15 -7.24
C GLY A 132 -12.79 20.79 -7.01
N LEU A 133 -11.95 21.82 -6.88
CA LEU A 133 -10.50 21.66 -6.68
C LEU A 133 -10.13 20.94 -5.38
N LYS A 134 -11.03 20.85 -4.38
CA LYS A 134 -10.77 20.09 -3.15
C LYS A 134 -10.40 18.64 -3.43
N CYS A 135 -10.96 18.05 -4.49
CA CYS A 135 -10.70 16.66 -4.87
C CYS A 135 -9.26 16.39 -5.30
N LEU A 136 -8.51 17.42 -5.69
CA LEU A 136 -7.09 17.28 -6.00
C LEU A 136 -6.24 16.96 -4.75
N THR A 137 -6.77 17.17 -3.55
CA THR A 137 -6.13 16.77 -2.28
C THR A 137 -5.84 15.26 -2.24
N PHE A 138 -6.78 14.45 -2.71
CA PHE A 138 -6.62 12.98 -2.78
C PHE A 138 -5.66 12.51 -3.87
N CYS A 139 -5.24 13.40 -4.76
CA CYS A 139 -4.28 13.13 -5.83
C CYS A 139 -2.85 13.50 -5.43
N ASP A 140 -2.67 14.32 -4.41
CA ASP A 140 -1.37 14.59 -3.83
C ASP A 140 -1.18 13.67 -2.62
N GLN A 141 -0.41 12.62 -2.79
CA GLN A 141 -0.16 11.63 -1.74
C GLN A 141 1.27 11.71 -1.20
N ARG A 142 1.94 12.85 -1.40
CA ARG A 142 3.24 13.09 -0.77
C ARG A 142 3.09 13.13 0.76
N PRO A 143 4.02 12.52 1.51
CA PRO A 143 3.95 12.54 2.96
C PRO A 143 4.05 13.98 3.51
N GLY A 144 3.46 14.21 4.67
CA GLY A 144 3.53 15.51 5.38
C GLY A 144 2.39 16.48 5.08
N ASN A 145 1.54 16.21 4.09
CA ASN A 145 0.31 16.99 3.87
C ASN A 145 -0.89 16.27 4.51
N VAL A 146 -1.16 16.57 5.78
CA VAL A 146 -2.31 16.01 6.49
C VAL A 146 -3.50 16.93 6.32
N THR A 147 -4.48 16.52 5.52
CA THR A 147 -5.75 17.22 5.38
C THR A 147 -6.83 16.55 6.22
N MET A 148 -7.50 17.33 7.06
CA MET A 148 -8.71 16.86 7.73
C MET A 148 -9.84 16.77 6.72
N LEU A 149 -10.26 15.55 6.42
CA LEU A 149 -11.35 15.29 5.47
C LEU A 149 -12.69 15.35 6.22
N ASP A 150 -13.60 16.17 5.71
CA ASP A 150 -14.98 16.26 6.17
C ASP A 150 -15.97 15.76 5.09
N MET A 151 -17.26 15.85 5.38
CA MET A 151 -18.32 15.41 4.46
C MET A 151 -18.34 16.20 3.13
N SER A 152 -17.73 17.38 3.06
CA SER A 152 -17.63 18.17 1.82
C SER A 152 -16.74 17.53 0.75
N TYR A 153 -15.96 16.50 1.12
CA TYR A 153 -15.11 15.74 0.20
C TYR A 153 -15.81 14.53 -0.42
N LEU A 154 -17.00 14.14 0.07
CA LEU A 154 -17.72 12.98 -0.47
C LEU A 154 -17.95 13.02 -2.00
N PRO A 155 -18.29 14.17 -2.62
CA PRO A 155 -18.44 14.24 -4.08
C PRO A 155 -17.18 13.86 -4.86
N CYS A 156 -15.99 13.92 -4.24
CA CYS A 156 -14.75 13.51 -4.89
C CYS A 156 -14.73 12.03 -5.26
N TYR A 157 -15.44 11.18 -4.51
CA TYR A 157 -15.51 9.75 -4.81
C TYR A 157 -16.28 9.44 -6.10
N ASP A 158 -17.06 10.37 -6.65
CA ASP A 158 -17.70 10.21 -7.97
C ASP A 158 -16.67 10.16 -9.11
N ARG A 159 -15.46 10.64 -8.88
CA ARG A 159 -14.33 10.57 -9.81
C ARG A 159 -13.23 9.63 -9.32
N PHE A 160 -13.54 8.73 -8.39
CA PHE A 160 -12.55 7.85 -7.79
C PHE A 160 -11.81 7.00 -8.82
N GLU A 161 -12.52 6.44 -9.80
CA GLU A 161 -11.90 5.65 -10.87
C GLU A 161 -10.96 6.50 -11.75
N ASN A 162 -11.29 7.78 -12.00
CA ASN A 162 -10.40 8.71 -12.71
C ASN A 162 -9.11 8.99 -11.91
N MET A 163 -9.21 9.10 -10.58
CA MET A 163 -8.05 9.28 -9.70
C MET A 163 -7.16 8.04 -9.73
N LYS A 164 -7.77 6.87 -9.52
CA LYS A 164 -7.08 5.58 -9.51
C LYS A 164 -6.42 5.25 -10.85
N ALA A 165 -7.07 5.59 -11.97
CA ALA A 165 -6.49 5.43 -13.31
C ALA A 165 -5.18 6.23 -13.44
N CYS A 166 -5.13 7.47 -12.93
CA CYS A 166 -3.88 8.25 -12.91
C CYS A 166 -2.76 7.56 -12.13
N PHE A 167 -3.07 6.96 -10.98
CA PHE A 167 -2.10 6.22 -10.18
C PHE A 167 -1.59 4.97 -10.92
N TRP A 168 -2.51 4.20 -11.54
CA TRP A 168 -2.17 3.01 -12.32
C TRP A 168 -1.29 3.34 -13.52
N HIS A 169 -1.68 4.36 -14.31
CA HIS A 169 -0.92 4.77 -15.48
C HIS A 169 0.48 5.22 -15.09
N ASP A 170 0.59 6.07 -14.08
CA ASP A 170 1.90 6.51 -13.59
C ASP A 170 2.77 5.33 -13.12
N SER A 171 2.17 4.34 -12.45
CA SER A 171 2.86 3.12 -12.04
C SER A 171 3.34 2.28 -13.23
N THR A 172 2.47 2.04 -14.22
CA THR A 172 2.79 1.25 -15.42
C THR A 172 3.86 1.90 -16.29
N HIS A 173 3.86 3.23 -16.43
CA HIS A 173 4.86 3.95 -17.22
C HIS A 173 6.27 3.86 -16.62
N ARG A 174 6.39 3.76 -15.29
CA ARG A 174 7.68 3.62 -14.62
C ARG A 174 8.27 2.21 -14.63
N LEU A 175 7.44 1.21 -14.91
CA LEU A 175 7.83 -0.19 -14.95
C LEU A 175 8.32 -0.64 -16.34
N LYS A 176 8.17 0.23 -17.34
CA LYS A 176 8.70 0.06 -18.69
C LYS A 176 10.09 0.68 -18.78
#